data_AF-A0A087U3H8-F1
#
_entry.id   AF-A0A087U3H8-F1
#
_cell.length_a   1.000
_cell.length_b   1.000
_cell.length_c   1.000
_cell.angle_alpha   90.00
_cell.angle_beta   90.00
_cell.angle_gamma   90.00
#
_symmetry.space_group_name_H-M   'P 1'
#
loop_
_entity.id
_entity.type
_entity.pdbx_description
1 polymer ?
#
loop_
_entity_poly.entity_id
_entity_poly.type
_entity_poly.pdbx_seq_one_letter_code
_entity_poly.pdbx_strand_id
1 'polypeptide(L)'
;MTFQELTSIEKLPVAKSLILHRLPEDNYEILHYLFEFLVKVVDRSDLNKMTASNLAIVFGPNLLWARNKQASLFSITKINHFTEFLLKYHDLIFAK
;
A
#
# COMPACT_ATOMS: atom_id res chain seq x y z
N MET A 1 -1.13 17.02 9.46
CA MET A 1 0.04 16.22 9.09
C MET A 1 -0.41 15.18 8.06
N THR A 2 0.21 15.13 6.90
CA THR A 2 -0.09 14.11 5.88
C THR A 2 0.77 12.87 6.11
N PHE A 3 0.32 11.70 5.65
CA PHE A 3 1.09 10.44 5.80
C PHE A 3 2.54 10.56 5.29
N GLN A 4 2.78 11.41 4.29
CA GLN A 4 4.12 11.61 3.72
C GLN A 4 5.06 12.41 4.63
N GLU A 5 4.51 13.28 5.49
CA GLU A 5 5.27 14.08 6.45
C GLU A 5 5.68 13.28 7.69
N LEU A 6 5.11 12.09 7.88
CA LEU A 6 5.43 11.21 8.99
C LEU A 6 6.83 10.61 8.83
N THR A 7 7.54 10.48 9.95
CA THR A 7 8.77 9.69 10.03
C THR A 7 8.47 8.20 9.81
N SER A 8 9.50 7.42 9.48
CA SER A 8 9.36 5.96 9.29
C SER A 8 8.76 5.25 10.51
N ILE A 9 9.07 5.74 11.72
CA ILE A 9 8.57 5.18 13.00
C ILE A 9 7.08 5.48 13.19
N GLU A 10 6.61 6.64 12.75
CA GLU A 10 5.21 7.04 12.88
C GLU A 10 4.31 6.43 11.79
N LYS A 11 4.86 6.14 10.60
CA LYS A 11 4.10 5.59 9.46
C LYS A 11 3.51 4.22 9.76
N LEU A 12 4.26 3.33 10.42
CA LEU A 12 3.83 1.96 10.69
C LEU A 12 2.57 1.88 11.58
N PRO A 13 2.52 2.50 12.78
CA PRO A 13 1.31 2.43 13.61
C PRO A 13 0.10 3.10 12.95
N VAL A 14 0.31 4.19 12.19
CA VAL A 14 -0.78 4.85 11.44
C VAL A 14 -1.33 3.93 10.35
N ALA A 15 -0.45 3.31 9.55
CA ALA A 15 -0.87 2.36 8.52
C ALA A 15 -1.57 1.15 9.13
N LYS A 16 -1.01 0.55 10.19
CA LYS A 16 -1.60 -0.58 10.91
C LYS A 16 -2.98 -0.25 11.48
N SER A 17 -3.15 0.94 12.09
CA SER A 17 -4.45 1.39 12.58
C SER A 17 -5.48 1.52 11.45
N LEU A 18 -5.07 2.12 10.31
CA LEU A 18 -5.95 2.28 9.16
C LEU A 18 -6.39 0.93 8.58
N ILE A 19 -5.45 0.02 8.38
CA ILE A 19 -5.71 -1.28 7.74
C ILE A 19 -6.53 -2.20 8.64
N LEU A 20 -6.16 -2.32 9.93
CA LEU A 20 -6.79 -3.30 10.83
C LEU A 20 -8.08 -2.81 11.48
N HIS A 21 -8.24 -1.50 11.70
CA HIS A 21 -9.34 -0.98 12.53
C HIS A 21 -10.31 -0.06 11.80
N ARG A 22 -9.94 0.48 10.62
CA ARG A 22 -10.80 1.42 9.87
C ARG A 22 -11.36 0.82 8.60
N LEU A 23 -10.72 -0.20 8.05
CA LEU A 23 -11.15 -0.86 6.85
C LEU A 23 -12.30 -1.84 7.19
N PRO A 24 -13.40 -1.89 6.42
CA PRO A 24 -14.41 -2.93 6.61
C PRO A 24 -13.79 -4.33 6.45
N GLU A 25 -14.29 -5.30 7.23
CA GLU A 25 -13.71 -6.64 7.31
C GLU A 25 -13.56 -7.31 5.94
N ASP A 26 -14.61 -7.29 5.12
CA ASP A 26 -14.57 -7.89 3.76
C ASP A 26 -13.50 -7.25 2.87
N ASN A 27 -13.34 -5.92 2.97
CA ASN A 27 -12.30 -5.22 2.23
C ASN A 27 -10.90 -5.59 2.76
N TYR A 28 -10.77 -5.86 4.07
CA TYR A 28 -9.48 -6.19 4.69
C TYR A 28 -9.03 -7.56 4.24
N GLU A 29 -9.92 -8.55 4.24
CA GLU A 29 -9.60 -9.91 3.81
C GLU A 29 -9.15 -9.94 2.35
N ILE A 30 -9.85 -9.21 1.46
CA ILE A 30 -9.44 -9.09 0.04
C ILE A 30 -8.09 -8.39 -0.08
N LEU A 31 -7.90 -7.28 0.63
CA LEU A 31 -6.66 -6.51 0.55
C LEU A 31 -5.47 -7.32 1.09
N HIS A 32 -5.66 -8.04 2.19
CA HIS A 32 -4.66 -8.92 2.79
C HIS A 32 -4.26 -10.02 1.81
N TYR A 33 -5.24 -10.75 1.26
CA TYR A 33 -4.99 -11.80 0.27
C TYR A 33 -4.23 -11.27 -0.96
N LEU A 34 -4.63 -10.10 -1.48
CA LEU A 34 -3.95 -9.47 -2.61
C LEU A 34 -2.51 -9.11 -2.26
N PHE A 35 -2.26 -8.48 -1.11
CA PHE A 35 -0.92 -8.06 -0.72
C PHE A 35 -0.02 -9.26 -0.42
N GLU A 36 -0.55 -10.33 0.18
CA GLU A 36 0.18 -11.57 0.39
C GLU A 36 0.66 -12.19 -0.94
N PHE A 37 -0.20 -12.17 -1.97
CA PHE A 37 0.20 -12.58 -3.32
C PHE A 37 1.26 -11.66 -3.92
N LEU A 38 1.10 -10.34 -3.80
CA LEU A 38 2.04 -9.37 -4.37
C LEU A 38 3.42 -9.44 -3.71
N VAL A 39 3.51 -9.74 -2.42
CA VAL A 39 4.79 -10.00 -1.75
C VAL A 39 5.53 -11.16 -2.41
N LYS A 40 4.84 -12.27 -2.72
CA LYS A 40 5.43 -13.41 -3.44
C LYS A 40 5.91 -13.03 -4.85
N VAL A 41 5.27 -12.05 -5.49
CA VAL A 41 5.73 -11.48 -6.78
C VAL A 41 7.01 -10.66 -6.59
N VAL A 42 7.06 -9.82 -5.55
CA VAL A 42 8.27 -9.03 -5.20
C VAL A 42 9.45 -9.92 -4.86
N ASP A 43 9.24 -11.04 -4.16
CA ASP A 43 10.31 -11.99 -3.80
C ASP A 43 11.01 -12.59 -5.01
N ARG A 44 10.36 -12.59 -6.18
CA ARG A 44 10.92 -13.05 -7.46
C ARG A 44 11.29 -11.90 -8.40
N SER A 45 11.50 -10.70 -7.85
CA SER A 45 11.80 -9.48 -8.64
C SER A 45 13.13 -9.54 -9.38
N ASP A 46 14.05 -10.40 -8.97
CA ASP A 46 15.27 -10.74 -9.71
C ASP A 46 14.97 -11.36 -11.08
N LEU A 47 13.90 -12.15 -11.18
CA LEU A 47 13.43 -12.79 -12.42
C LEU A 47 12.39 -11.95 -13.16
N ASN A 48 11.29 -11.59 -12.49
CA ASN A 48 10.13 -10.94 -13.12
C ASN A 48 10.26 -9.41 -13.24
N LYS A 49 11.29 -8.81 -12.62
CA LYS A 49 11.58 -7.36 -12.61
C LYS A 49 10.51 -6.48 -11.94
N MET A 50 9.54 -7.09 -11.26
CA MET A 50 8.47 -6.40 -10.54
C MET A 50 8.89 -6.17 -9.09
N THR A 51 9.59 -5.07 -8.84
CA THR A 51 9.87 -4.59 -7.47
C THR A 51 8.61 -4.06 -6.80
N ALA A 52 8.65 -3.87 -5.47
CA ALA A 52 7.55 -3.26 -4.73
C ALA A 52 7.15 -1.87 -5.29
N SER A 53 8.11 -1.08 -5.76
CA SER A 53 7.84 0.23 -6.38
C SER A 53 7.15 0.08 -7.75
N ASN A 54 7.59 -0.87 -8.59
CA ASN A 54 6.94 -1.15 -9.88
C ASN A 54 5.50 -1.64 -9.68
N LEU A 55 5.26 -2.54 -8.73
CA LEU A 55 3.92 -3.00 -8.38
C LEU A 55 3.06 -1.87 -7.82
N ALA A 56 3.61 -1.01 -6.98
CA ALA A 56 2.87 0.11 -6.41
C ALA A 56 2.40 1.14 -7.46
N ILE A 57 3.19 1.37 -8.51
CA ILE A 57 2.79 2.22 -9.64
C ILE A 57 1.57 1.65 -10.37
N VAL A 58 1.51 0.33 -10.55
CA VAL A 58 0.43 -0.35 -11.28
C VAL A 58 -0.80 -0.54 -10.39
N PHE A 59 -0.62 -1.02 -9.16
CA PHE A 59 -1.71 -1.35 -8.26
C PHE A 59 -2.26 -0.16 -7.49
N GLY A 60 -1.43 0.85 -7.18
CA GLY A 60 -1.84 2.01 -6.39
C GLY A 60 -3.13 2.67 -6.90
N PRO A 61 -3.21 3.04 -8.20
CA PRO A 61 -4.41 3.64 -8.78
C PRO A 61 -5.65 2.73 -8.80
N ASN A 62 -5.46 1.41 -8.73
CA ASN A 62 -6.56 0.43 -8.69
C ASN A 62 -7.11 0.25 -7.26
N LEU A 63 -6.31 0.59 -6.24
CA LEU A 63 -6.67 0.47 -4.83
C LEU A 63 -7.22 1.77 -4.24
N LEU A 64 -6.73 2.91 -4.74
CA LEU A 64 -7.00 4.23 -4.17
C LEU A 64 -7.17 5.25 -5.30
N TRP A 65 -8.13 6.16 -5.14
CA TRP A 65 -8.34 7.29 -6.06
C TRP A 65 -8.60 8.58 -5.30
N ALA A 66 -8.27 9.71 -5.94
CA ALA A 66 -8.63 11.02 -5.42
C ALA A 66 -10.16 11.19 -5.44
N ARG A 67 -10.73 11.74 -4.36
CA ARG A 67 -12.18 12.02 -4.27
C ARG A 67 -12.67 12.97 -5.37
N ASN A 68 -11.78 13.83 -5.86
CA ASN A 68 -12.06 14.74 -6.95
C ASN A 68 -11.60 14.04 -8.23
N LYS A 69 -12.48 13.92 -9.24
CA LYS A 69 -12.26 13.15 -10.48
C LYS A 69 -10.99 13.51 -11.27
N GLN A 70 -10.30 14.59 -10.92
CA GLN A 70 -8.97 14.92 -11.39
C GLN A 70 -7.94 14.47 -10.35
N ALA A 71 -7.45 13.24 -10.49
CA ALA A 71 -6.26 12.81 -9.77
C ALA A 71 -5.08 13.63 -10.28
N SER A 72 -4.63 14.61 -9.50
CA SER A 72 -3.39 15.33 -9.81
C SER A 72 -2.23 14.34 -9.78
N LEU A 73 -1.18 14.58 -10.59
CA LEU A 73 0.05 13.77 -10.57
C LEU A 73 0.61 13.62 -9.15
N PHE A 74 0.50 14.67 -8.34
CA PHE A 74 0.92 14.67 -6.94
C PHE A 74 0.11 13.69 -6.07
N SER A 75 -1.18 13.53 -6.35
CA SER A 75 -2.03 12.56 -5.63
C SER A 75 -1.66 11.13 -5.98
N ILE A 76 -1.33 10.87 -7.25
CA ILE A 76 -0.88 9.56 -7.73
C ILE A 76 0.45 9.17 -7.07
N THR A 77 1.42 10.08 -6.98
CA THR A 77 2.68 9.81 -6.29
C THR A 77 2.45 9.40 -4.83
N LYS A 78 1.54 10.09 -4.12
CA LYS A 78 1.20 9.75 -2.73
C LYS A 78 0.58 8.36 -2.60
N ILE A 79 -0.32 8.02 -3.52
CA ILE A 79 -0.98 6.71 -3.59
C ILE A 79 0.06 5.61 -3.82
N ASN A 80 0.97 5.80 -4.77
CA ASN A 80 2.01 4.83 -5.10
C ASN A 80 2.95 4.63 -3.90
N HIS A 81 3.44 5.70 -3.28
CA HIS A 81 4.30 5.58 -2.09
C HIS A 81 3.61 4.87 -0.92
N PHE A 82 2.31 5.11 -0.70
CA PHE A 82 1.57 4.42 0.34
C PHE A 82 1.41 2.93 0.02
N THR A 83 1.10 2.59 -1.24
CA THR A 83 0.98 1.20 -1.71
C THR A 83 2.31 0.46 -1.58
N GLU A 84 3.42 1.10 -1.95
CA GLU A 84 4.76 0.53 -1.78
C GLU A 84 5.10 0.31 -0.31
N PHE A 85 4.72 1.24 0.57
CA PHE A 85 4.90 1.10 2.01
C PHE A 85 4.14 -0.10 2.56
N LEU A 86 2.87 -0.27 2.18
CA LEU A 86 2.07 -1.42 2.58
C LEU A 86 2.68 -2.75 2.11
N LEU A 87 3.25 -2.81 0.89
CA LEU A 87 3.93 -4.01 0.38
C LEU A 87 5.20 -4.32 1.18
N LYS A 88 6.05 -3.32 1.43
CA LYS A 88 7.33 -3.51 2.13
C LYS A 88 7.17 -3.91 3.59
N TYR A 89 6.10 -3.47 4.24
CA TYR A 89 5.83 -3.72 5.65
C TYR A 89 4.60 -4.61 5.86
N HIS A 90 4.25 -5.42 4.85
CA HIS A 90 3.08 -6.29 4.84
C HIS A 90 2.93 -7.07 6.15
N ASP A 91 3.95 -7.82 6.54
CA ASP A 91 3.90 -8.72 7.70
C ASP A 91 3.67 -7.98 9.03
N LEU A 92 4.16 -6.74 9.14
CA LEU A 92 3.98 -5.94 10.36
C LEU A 92 2.60 -5.29 10.43
N ILE A 93 2.05 -4.92 9.27
CA ILE A 93 0.79 -4.18 9.14
C ILE A 93 -0.42 -5.12 9.17
N PHE A 94 -0.35 -6.24 8.45
CA PHE A 94 -1.47 -7.17 8.28
C PHE A 94 -1.51 -8.27 9.33
N ALA A 95 -0.49 -8.40 10.18
CA ALA A 95 -0.55 -9.25 11.38
C ALA A 95 -1.57 -8.70 12.40
N LYS A 96 -2.75 -9.35 12.44
CA LYS A 96 -3.75 -9.23 13.52
C LYS A 96 -3.16 -9.74 14.84
#